data_AF-A0A2W4REN1-F1
#
_entry.id   AF-A0A2W4REN1-F1
#
_cell.length_a   1.000
_cell.length_b   1.000
_cell.length_c   1.000
_cell.angle_alpha   90.00
_cell.angle_beta   90.00
_cell.angle_gamma   90.00
#
_symmetry.space_group_name_H-M   'P 1'
#
loop_
_entity.id
_entity.type
_entity.pdbx_description
1 polymer ?
#
loop_
_entity_poly.entity_id
_entity_poly.type
_entity_poly.pdbx_seq_one_letter_code
_entity_poly.pdbx_strand_id
1 'polypeptide(L)'
;MHTRLAVCATLLLAALGPLGAAARGQDRRPPWLDAEPLAAWNQADGTIPPPPVVDEPVNPKCRDQARPVQTAEDQQLRDRGWSLVGPFQGGWGVLVVRATAGWDGMCRPMQYQDFVFVSGRFAGTLAPAPMDSRTDGAIGDVSLLGPDRITAQYLRYTDDDPLCCRSRITSVEFSIEGDPSVVRARSASTSETTMIRR
;
A
#
# COMPACT_ATOMS: atom_id res chain seq x y z
N MET A 1 61.97 55.74 4.21
CA MET A 1 60.68 56.44 4.01
C MET A 1 60.19 56.10 2.61
N HIS A 2 59.05 55.42 2.51
CA HIS A 2 57.98 55.56 1.50
C HIS A 2 57.10 54.30 1.50
N THR A 3 55.96 54.48 2.17
CA THR A 3 54.72 53.70 2.15
C THR A 3 54.23 53.45 0.73
N ARG A 4 53.72 52.25 0.41
CA ARG A 4 52.42 52.03 -0.27
C ARG A 4 51.87 50.62 0.00
N LEU A 5 50.66 50.57 0.55
CA LEU A 5 49.73 49.44 0.56
C LEU A 5 49.35 49.05 -0.88
N ALA A 6 49.10 47.77 -1.12
CA ALA A 6 48.10 47.30 -2.07
C ALA A 6 47.50 45.97 -1.61
N VAL A 7 46.24 46.04 -1.18
CA VAL A 7 45.30 44.94 -0.98
C VAL A 7 44.64 44.64 -2.33
N CYS A 8 44.50 43.37 -2.72
CA CYS A 8 43.48 42.82 -3.64
C CYS A 8 43.76 41.31 -3.79
N ALA A 9 43.06 40.41 -3.10
CA ALA A 9 41.71 39.89 -3.36
C ALA A 9 41.65 38.73 -4.38
N THR A 10 41.10 37.60 -3.90
CA THR A 10 40.29 36.57 -4.60
C THR A 10 40.99 35.65 -5.64
N LEU A 11 40.68 34.35 -5.80
CA LEU A 11 39.46 33.56 -5.56
C LEU A 11 39.79 32.13 -5.06
N LEU A 12 39.03 31.64 -4.07
CA LEU A 12 38.79 30.21 -3.88
C LEU A 12 37.82 29.73 -4.98
N LEU A 13 38.22 28.78 -5.82
CA LEU A 13 37.28 28.04 -6.67
C LEU A 13 36.49 27.06 -5.79
N ALA A 14 35.26 27.44 -5.43
CA ALA A 14 34.27 26.52 -4.91
C ALA A 14 33.77 25.63 -6.07
N ALA A 15 34.02 24.32 -5.97
CA ALA A 15 33.50 23.32 -6.89
C ALA A 15 31.96 23.22 -6.76
N LEU A 16 31.25 23.89 -7.68
CA LEU A 16 29.82 23.69 -7.90
C LEU A 16 29.64 22.44 -8.77
N GLY A 17 29.68 21.26 -8.14
CA GLY A 17 29.08 20.07 -8.73
C GLY A 17 27.56 20.23 -8.72
N PRO A 18 26.83 19.89 -9.80
CA PRO A 18 25.39 19.90 -9.76
C PRO A 18 24.94 18.87 -8.72
N LEU A 19 24.35 19.36 -7.63
CA LEU A 19 23.52 18.56 -6.73
C LEU A 19 22.43 17.96 -7.62
N GLY A 20 22.60 16.68 -7.96
CA GLY A 20 21.58 15.87 -8.57
C GLY A 20 20.38 15.82 -7.63
N ALA A 21 19.40 16.69 -7.87
CA ALA A 21 18.05 16.44 -7.44
C ALA A 21 17.56 15.25 -8.28
N ALA A 22 17.82 14.03 -7.80
CA ALA A 22 17.03 12.89 -8.17
C ALA A 22 15.61 13.19 -7.67
N ALA A 23 14.81 13.84 -8.52
CA ALA A 23 13.38 13.88 -8.38
C ALA A 23 12.90 12.42 -8.46
N ARG A 24 12.82 11.75 -7.31
CA ARG A 24 12.01 10.54 -7.17
C ARG A 24 10.54 10.95 -7.12
N GLY A 25 10.06 11.54 -8.21
CA GLY A 25 8.67 11.42 -8.57
C GLY A 25 8.49 9.99 -9.05
N GLN A 26 8.34 9.05 -8.12
CA GLN A 26 7.87 7.72 -8.52
C GLN A 26 6.48 7.91 -9.12
N ASP A 27 6.27 7.39 -10.33
CA ASP A 27 4.96 7.29 -10.95
C ASP A 27 3.96 6.82 -9.89
N ARG A 28 3.03 7.70 -9.52
CA ARG A 28 2.00 7.43 -8.50
C ARG A 28 0.95 6.42 -8.96
N ARG A 29 1.06 5.93 -10.20
CA ARG A 29 0.22 4.85 -10.73
C ARG A 29 0.84 3.50 -10.40
N PRO A 30 0.12 2.56 -9.80
CA PRO A 30 0.63 1.21 -9.61
C PRO A 30 0.71 0.52 -10.97
N PRO A 31 1.90 0.33 -11.56
CA PRO A 31 2.02 -0.20 -12.92
C PRO A 31 1.51 -1.64 -13.02
N TRP A 32 1.35 -2.33 -11.88
CA TRP A 32 0.92 -3.72 -11.84
C TRP A 32 -0.57 -3.91 -12.17
N LEU A 33 -1.43 -2.92 -11.91
CA LEU A 33 -2.87 -3.02 -12.20
C LEU A 33 -3.18 -2.93 -13.70
N ASP A 34 -2.28 -2.29 -14.46
CA ASP A 34 -2.40 -2.08 -15.89
C ASP A 34 -1.49 -3.05 -16.69
N ALA A 35 -0.83 -3.99 -16.01
CA ALA A 35 0.09 -4.94 -16.62
C ALA A 35 -0.65 -6.16 -17.19
N GLU A 36 -0.21 -6.60 -18.38
CA GLU A 36 -0.64 -7.87 -18.98
C GLU A 36 0.60 -8.71 -19.34
N PRO A 37 0.82 -9.88 -18.69
CA PRO A 37 0.06 -10.44 -17.58
C PRO A 37 0.28 -9.71 -16.25
N LEU A 38 -0.66 -9.86 -15.31
CA LEU A 38 -0.49 -9.37 -13.93
C LEU A 38 0.72 -10.05 -13.26
N ALA A 39 1.45 -9.28 -12.45
CA ALA A 39 2.64 -9.77 -11.77
C ALA A 39 2.30 -10.85 -10.72
N ALA A 40 3.18 -11.84 -10.60
CA ALA A 40 3.10 -12.87 -9.56
C ALA A 40 4.05 -12.54 -8.39
N TRP A 41 3.59 -11.71 -7.44
CA TRP A 41 4.45 -11.28 -6.31
C TRP A 41 4.41 -12.21 -5.10
N ASN A 42 3.30 -12.92 -4.86
CA ASN A 42 3.22 -13.85 -3.75
C ASN A 42 4.05 -15.11 -4.03
N GLN A 43 4.59 -15.73 -2.97
CA GLN A 43 5.31 -16.98 -3.07
C GLN A 43 4.68 -18.01 -2.14
N ALA A 44 4.72 -19.28 -2.55
CA ALA A 44 4.42 -20.39 -1.65
C ALA A 44 5.37 -20.34 -0.44
N ASP A 45 4.86 -20.65 0.75
CA ASP A 45 5.58 -20.51 2.03
C ASP A 45 6.15 -19.10 2.31
N GLY A 46 5.59 -18.07 1.68
CA GLY A 46 5.90 -16.70 2.01
C GLY A 46 5.67 -16.41 3.50
N THR A 47 6.47 -15.51 4.06
CA THR A 47 6.20 -14.99 5.40
C THR A 47 5.49 -13.64 5.31
N ILE A 48 4.72 -13.29 6.34
CA ILE A 48 4.13 -11.95 6.47
C ILE A 48 5.26 -10.91 6.38
N PRO A 49 5.23 -9.97 5.41
CA PRO A 49 6.23 -8.90 5.33
C PRO A 49 6.08 -7.97 6.55
N PRO A 50 7.19 -7.40 7.08
CA PRO A 50 7.09 -6.38 8.12
C PRO A 50 6.42 -5.11 7.57
N PRO A 51 5.77 -4.30 8.42
CA PRO A 51 5.28 -2.99 8.02
C PRO A 51 6.46 -2.08 7.63
N PRO A 52 6.27 -1.17 6.66
CA PRO A 52 7.21 -0.07 6.45
C PRO A 52 7.45 0.73 7.73
N VAL A 53 8.65 1.30 7.85
CA VAL A 53 8.97 2.22 8.94
C VAL A 53 8.24 3.53 8.70
N VAL A 54 7.49 3.99 9.70
CA VAL A 54 6.82 5.30 9.71
C VAL A 54 7.57 6.17 10.70
N ASP A 55 8.25 7.21 10.20
CA ASP A 55 9.08 8.10 11.03
C ASP A 55 8.24 9.07 11.89
N GLU A 56 6.98 9.27 11.52
CA GLU A 56 6.08 10.18 12.22
C GLU A 56 5.39 9.48 13.41
N PRO A 57 5.36 10.12 14.60
CA PRO A 57 4.61 9.60 15.73
C PRO A 57 3.13 9.45 15.38
N VAL A 58 2.61 8.23 15.48
CA VAL A 58 1.18 7.96 15.29
C VAL A 58 0.38 8.71 16.34
N ASN A 59 -0.62 9.48 15.90
CA ASN A 59 -1.59 10.12 16.79
C ASN A 59 -2.24 9.05 17.69
N PRO A 60 -2.13 9.16 19.03
CA PRO A 60 -2.68 8.16 19.95
C PRO A 60 -4.15 7.85 19.70
N LYS A 61 -4.96 8.85 19.30
CA LYS A 61 -6.38 8.66 18.99
C LYS A 61 -6.62 7.72 17.82
N CYS A 62 -5.74 7.72 16.81
CA CYS A 62 -5.84 6.81 15.67
C CYS A 62 -5.43 5.40 16.05
N ARG A 63 -4.38 5.27 16.86
CA ARG A 63 -3.94 3.97 17.39
C ARG A 63 -5.02 3.33 18.27
N ASP A 64 -5.70 4.12 19.10
CA ASP A 64 -6.76 3.62 19.98
C ASP A 64 -8.01 3.17 19.18
N GLN A 65 -8.12 3.54 17.90
CA GLN A 65 -9.15 3.05 16.97
C GLN A 65 -8.73 1.77 16.24
N ALA A 66 -7.49 1.30 16.40
CA ALA A 66 -7.06 0.04 15.82
C ALA A 66 -7.94 -1.10 16.33
N ARG A 67 -8.33 -2.01 15.43
CA ARG A 67 -9.16 -3.15 15.81
C ARG A 67 -8.38 -4.03 16.81
N PRO A 68 -9.00 -4.52 17.89
CA PRO A 68 -8.38 -5.51 18.77
C PRO A 68 -8.18 -6.84 18.04
N VAL A 69 -7.24 -7.65 18.54
CA VAL A 69 -7.04 -9.03 18.08
C VAL A 69 -8.30 -9.85 18.37
N GLN A 70 -8.77 -10.61 17.39
CA GLN A 70 -9.91 -11.52 17.53
C GLN A 70 -9.61 -12.92 16.99
N THR A 71 -8.65 -13.07 16.08
CA THR A 71 -8.25 -14.36 15.51
C THR A 71 -6.76 -14.68 15.72
N ALA A 72 -6.33 -15.90 15.38
CA ALA A 72 -4.91 -16.25 15.44
C ALA A 72 -4.10 -15.52 14.36
N GLU A 73 -4.68 -15.30 13.19
CA GLU A 73 -4.10 -14.57 12.06
C GLU A 73 -3.94 -13.08 12.38
N ASP A 74 -4.89 -12.50 13.12
CA ASP A 74 -4.73 -11.16 13.70
C ASP A 74 -3.49 -11.09 14.59
N GLN A 75 -3.31 -12.09 15.47
CA GLN A 75 -2.16 -12.15 16.35
C GLN A 75 -0.86 -12.26 15.54
N GLN A 76 -0.83 -13.07 14.48
CA GLN A 76 0.33 -13.16 13.58
C GLN A 76 0.70 -11.80 12.97
N LEU A 77 -0.28 -10.99 12.56
CA LEU A 77 -0.02 -9.64 12.04
C LEU A 77 0.48 -8.70 13.14
N ARG A 78 -0.13 -8.73 14.33
CA ARG A 78 0.30 -7.93 15.49
C ARG A 78 1.73 -8.25 15.91
N ASP A 79 2.09 -9.53 15.93
CA ASP A 79 3.44 -10.00 16.28
C ASP A 79 4.48 -9.53 15.27
N ARG A 80 4.07 -9.25 14.03
CA ARG A 80 4.90 -8.61 13.00
C ARG A 80 4.91 -7.08 13.05
N GLY A 81 4.21 -6.47 14.00
CA GLY A 81 4.18 -5.02 14.20
C GLY A 81 3.09 -4.28 13.42
N TRP A 82 2.19 -5.00 12.73
CA TRP A 82 1.08 -4.38 12.03
C TRP A 82 -0.02 -3.96 13.00
N SER A 83 -0.75 -2.89 12.67
CA SER A 83 -1.96 -2.49 13.39
C SER A 83 -3.21 -2.89 12.60
N LEU A 84 -4.17 -3.56 13.24
CA LEU A 84 -5.36 -4.09 12.57
C LEU A 84 -6.38 -2.99 12.27
N VAL A 85 -6.99 -3.02 11.09
CA VAL A 85 -7.91 -1.97 10.63
C VAL A 85 -9.18 -2.58 10.06
N GLY A 86 -10.32 -2.05 10.50
CA GLY A 86 -11.63 -2.48 10.00
C GLY A 86 -11.94 -3.95 10.30
N PRO A 87 -13.11 -4.45 9.89
CA PRO A 87 -13.45 -5.86 10.04
C PRO A 87 -12.56 -6.74 9.15
N PHE A 88 -12.31 -7.97 9.59
CA PHE A 88 -11.81 -9.02 8.71
C PHE A 88 -12.96 -9.63 7.90
N GLN A 89 -12.63 -10.33 6.82
CA GLN A 89 -13.56 -11.11 6.01
C GLN A 89 -13.19 -12.58 6.12
N GLY A 90 -14.15 -13.47 6.36
CA GLY A 90 -13.85 -14.89 6.55
C GLY A 90 -14.91 -15.82 5.99
N GLY A 91 -14.48 -16.99 5.52
CA GLY A 91 -15.34 -18.05 4.99
C GLY A 91 -14.54 -19.15 4.29
N TRP A 92 -15.04 -20.38 4.24
CA TRP A 92 -14.39 -21.52 3.56
C TRP A 92 -12.93 -21.82 3.99
N GLY A 93 -12.56 -21.43 5.21
CA GLY A 93 -11.17 -21.55 5.69
C GLY A 93 -10.23 -20.45 5.17
N VAL A 94 -10.76 -19.44 4.46
CA VAL A 94 -10.04 -18.24 4.03
C VAL A 94 -10.35 -17.09 4.98
N LEU A 95 -9.33 -16.31 5.33
CA LEU A 95 -9.46 -15.08 6.09
C LEU A 95 -8.69 -13.95 5.39
N VAL A 96 -9.34 -12.81 5.18
CA VAL A 96 -8.69 -11.58 4.71
C VAL A 96 -8.69 -10.57 5.85
N VAL A 97 -7.50 -10.09 6.21
CA VAL A 97 -7.30 -9.12 7.28
C VAL A 97 -6.59 -7.91 6.74
N ARG A 98 -7.17 -6.72 6.92
CA ARG A 98 -6.48 -5.47 6.65
C ARG A 98 -5.67 -5.02 7.85
N ALA A 99 -4.43 -4.61 7.60
CA ALA A 99 -3.59 -4.01 8.61
C ALA A 99 -2.72 -2.88 8.04
N THR A 100 -2.30 -1.95 8.91
CA THR A 100 -1.65 -0.70 8.55
C THR A 100 -0.35 -0.50 9.33
N ALA A 101 0.63 0.16 8.70
CA ALA A 101 1.84 0.60 9.40
C ALA A 101 1.64 1.92 10.13
N GLY A 102 0.73 2.77 9.63
CA GLY A 102 0.45 4.08 10.22
C GLY A 102 -0.92 4.62 9.86
N TRP A 103 -1.14 5.89 10.23
CA TRP A 103 -2.36 6.62 9.92
C TRP A 103 -2.03 8.07 9.58
N ASP A 104 -2.86 8.71 8.76
CA ASP A 104 -2.79 10.16 8.57
C ASP A 104 -3.52 10.94 9.67
N GLY A 105 -3.49 12.27 9.58
CA GLY A 105 -4.11 13.17 10.57
C GLY A 105 -5.63 13.02 10.73
N MET A 106 -6.30 12.31 9.82
CA MET A 106 -7.72 11.97 9.88
C MET A 106 -7.98 10.50 10.26
N CYS A 107 -6.97 9.81 10.79
CA CYS A 107 -7.01 8.40 11.18
C CYS A 107 -7.36 7.44 10.04
N ARG A 108 -7.01 7.79 8.80
CA ARG A 108 -7.10 6.85 7.67
C ARG A 108 -5.83 6.00 7.61
N PRO A 109 -5.92 4.70 7.30
CA PRO A 109 -4.75 3.82 7.27
C PRO A 109 -3.79 4.24 6.15
N MET A 110 -2.50 4.29 6.48
CA MET A 110 -1.40 4.62 5.57
C MET A 110 -0.41 3.46 5.54
N GLN A 111 0.17 3.20 4.37
CA GLN A 111 1.04 2.05 4.14
C GLN A 111 0.37 0.75 4.62
N TYR A 112 -0.89 0.54 4.22
CA TYR A 112 -1.69 -0.61 4.60
C TYR A 112 -1.66 -1.72 3.55
N GLN A 113 -1.99 -2.93 3.98
CA GLN A 113 -2.12 -4.12 3.15
C GLN A 113 -3.35 -4.94 3.57
N ASP A 114 -3.88 -5.69 2.60
CA ASP A 114 -4.86 -6.73 2.82
C ASP A 114 -4.15 -8.10 2.71
N PHE A 115 -4.07 -8.81 3.84
CA PHE A 115 -3.38 -10.09 4.00
C PHE A 115 -4.37 -11.24 3.91
N VAL A 116 -4.02 -12.28 3.16
CA VAL A 116 -4.84 -13.47 2.97
C VAL A 116 -4.23 -14.64 3.73
N PHE A 117 -5.07 -15.34 4.47
CA PHE A 117 -4.74 -16.56 5.18
C PHE A 117 -5.65 -17.69 4.74
N VAL A 118 -5.10 -18.90 4.64
CA VAL A 118 -5.82 -20.13 4.31
C VAL A 118 -5.51 -21.15 5.38
N SER A 119 -6.53 -21.63 6.08
CA SER A 119 -6.41 -22.56 7.21
C SER A 119 -5.37 -22.11 8.25
N GLY A 120 -5.36 -20.82 8.57
CA GLY A 120 -4.45 -20.20 9.54
C GLY A 120 -3.03 -19.92 9.04
N ARG A 121 -2.70 -20.25 7.78
CA ARG A 121 -1.40 -20.01 7.17
C ARG A 121 -1.46 -18.84 6.21
N PHE A 122 -0.46 -17.97 6.24
CA PHE A 122 -0.36 -16.83 5.32
C PHE A 122 -0.18 -17.32 3.88
N ALA A 123 -1.06 -16.87 2.98
CA ALA A 123 -1.10 -17.26 1.57
C ALA A 123 -0.68 -16.12 0.63
N GLY A 124 -0.55 -14.89 1.15
CA GLY A 124 -0.09 -13.74 0.37
C GLY A 124 -0.86 -12.46 0.67
N THR A 125 -0.60 -11.46 -0.15
CA THR A 125 -1.25 -10.14 -0.09
C THR A 125 -1.99 -9.84 -1.38
N LEU A 126 -2.99 -8.96 -1.30
CA LEU A 126 -3.78 -8.55 -2.46
C LEU A 126 -3.13 -7.44 -3.29
N ALA A 127 -2.11 -6.75 -2.78
CA ALA A 127 -1.28 -5.82 -3.57
C ALA A 127 0.22 -6.12 -3.39
N PRO A 128 1.09 -5.85 -4.39
CA PRO A 128 2.51 -6.16 -4.31
C PRO A 128 3.29 -5.28 -3.31
N ALA A 129 2.73 -4.14 -2.90
CA ALA A 129 3.34 -3.22 -1.96
C ALA A 129 2.26 -2.52 -1.12
N PRO A 130 2.60 -2.03 0.09
CA PRO A 130 1.67 -1.26 0.91
C PRO A 130 1.12 -0.03 0.21
N MET A 131 -0.12 0.30 0.53
CA MET A 131 -0.92 1.33 -0.12
C MET A 131 -1.27 2.45 0.85
N ASP A 132 -1.52 3.64 0.32
CA ASP A 132 -1.98 4.77 1.09
C ASP A 132 -3.47 5.03 0.87
N SER A 133 -4.17 5.45 1.92
CA SER A 133 -5.58 5.80 1.78
C SER A 133 -5.77 6.96 0.80
N ARG A 134 -6.75 6.83 -0.09
CA ARG A 134 -7.13 7.84 -1.11
C ARG A 134 -6.01 8.13 -2.13
N THR A 135 -5.22 7.12 -2.48
CA THR A 135 -4.30 7.18 -3.62
C THR A 135 -4.74 6.25 -4.76
N ASP A 136 -4.20 6.46 -5.95
CA ASP A 136 -4.37 5.52 -7.07
C ASP A 136 -3.85 4.13 -6.67
N GLY A 137 -4.64 3.09 -6.94
CA GLY A 137 -4.36 1.71 -6.59
C GLY A 137 -4.55 1.31 -5.14
N ALA A 138 -5.16 2.16 -4.31
CA ALA A 138 -5.52 1.77 -2.95
C ALA A 138 -6.71 0.77 -2.97
N ILE A 139 -6.68 -0.32 -2.20
CA ILE A 139 -7.84 -1.23 -2.08
C ILE A 139 -8.95 -0.56 -1.29
N GLY A 140 -10.12 -0.44 -1.90
CA GLY A 140 -11.35 0.01 -1.24
C GLY A 140 -12.14 -1.14 -0.61
N ASP A 141 -12.41 -2.17 -1.40
CA ASP A 141 -13.29 -3.29 -1.03
C ASP A 141 -12.66 -4.63 -1.39
N VAL A 142 -12.98 -5.66 -0.61
CA VAL A 142 -12.61 -7.06 -0.86
C VAL A 142 -13.86 -7.90 -0.67
N SER A 143 -13.98 -8.99 -1.42
CA SER A 143 -15.06 -9.96 -1.28
C SER A 143 -14.54 -11.38 -1.51
N LEU A 144 -14.93 -12.31 -0.63
CA LEU A 144 -14.72 -13.74 -0.82
C LEU A 144 -15.85 -14.30 -1.70
N LEU A 145 -15.49 -14.95 -2.81
CA LEU A 145 -16.46 -15.55 -3.74
C LEU A 145 -16.52 -17.08 -3.64
N GLY A 146 -15.72 -17.68 -2.76
CA GLY A 146 -15.63 -19.13 -2.57
C GLY A 146 -14.35 -19.54 -1.81
N PRO A 147 -14.03 -20.85 -1.78
CA PRO A 147 -12.82 -21.37 -1.13
C PRO A 147 -11.53 -20.95 -1.82
N ASP A 148 -11.59 -20.62 -3.10
CA ASP A 148 -10.44 -20.43 -3.97
C ASP A 148 -10.47 -19.12 -4.75
N ARG A 149 -11.45 -18.24 -4.51
CA ARG A 149 -11.63 -16.98 -5.27
C ARG A 149 -11.88 -15.78 -4.37
N ILE A 150 -11.14 -14.71 -4.66
CA ILE A 150 -11.26 -13.40 -4.02
C ILE A 150 -11.40 -12.35 -5.11
N THR A 151 -12.25 -11.35 -4.90
CA THR A 151 -12.25 -10.13 -5.72
C THR A 151 -11.88 -8.94 -4.85
N ALA A 152 -11.07 -8.03 -5.38
CA ALA A 152 -10.76 -6.76 -4.73
C ALA A 152 -10.94 -5.59 -5.69
N GLN A 153 -11.43 -4.47 -5.17
CA GLN A 153 -11.63 -3.23 -5.90
C GLN A 153 -10.57 -2.20 -5.49
N TYR A 154 -9.88 -1.66 -6.49
CA TYR A 154 -8.83 -0.67 -6.36
C TYR A 154 -9.35 0.68 -6.81
N LEU A 155 -9.16 1.70 -5.98
CA LEU A 155 -9.51 3.07 -6.32
C LEU A 155 -8.57 3.54 -7.44
N ARG A 156 -9.12 4.11 -8.53
CA ARG A 156 -8.31 4.67 -9.61
C ARG A 156 -8.48 6.18 -9.70
N TYR A 157 -7.41 6.91 -9.43
CA TYR A 157 -7.37 8.36 -9.44
C TYR A 157 -6.60 8.87 -10.67
N THR A 158 -7.07 9.95 -11.27
CA THR A 158 -6.30 10.79 -12.19
C THR A 158 -5.76 12.02 -11.46
N ASP A 159 -4.91 12.80 -12.13
CA ASP A 159 -4.42 14.07 -11.57
C ASP A 159 -5.54 15.13 -11.42
N ASP A 160 -6.65 14.95 -12.15
CA ASP A 160 -7.82 15.84 -12.10
C ASP A 160 -8.83 15.42 -11.01
N ASP A 161 -8.68 14.22 -10.44
CA ASP A 161 -9.60 13.71 -9.44
C ASP A 161 -9.34 14.39 -8.08
N PRO A 162 -10.37 14.98 -7.43
CA PRO A 162 -10.22 15.42 -6.06
C PRO A 162 -10.04 14.19 -5.16
N LEU A 163 -9.24 14.30 -4.09
CA LEU A 163 -8.92 13.17 -3.19
C LEU A 163 -10.15 12.43 -2.64
N CYS A 164 -11.33 13.08 -2.57
CA CYS A 164 -12.57 12.45 -2.13
C CYS A 164 -13.15 11.44 -3.12
N CYS A 165 -12.85 11.59 -4.41
CA CYS A 165 -13.75 11.19 -5.47
C CYS A 165 -12.96 10.67 -6.67
N ARG A 166 -12.53 9.41 -6.58
CA ARG A 166 -11.97 8.65 -7.71
C ARG A 166 -12.90 8.68 -8.93
N SER A 167 -12.34 8.80 -10.12
CA SER A 167 -13.11 8.69 -11.38
C SER A 167 -13.31 7.24 -11.83
N ARG A 168 -12.46 6.30 -11.39
CA ARG A 168 -12.44 4.93 -11.91
C ARG A 168 -12.22 3.91 -10.79
N ILE A 169 -12.50 2.65 -11.10
CA ILE A 169 -12.22 1.49 -10.25
C ILE A 169 -11.58 0.41 -11.12
N THR A 170 -10.56 -0.27 -10.59
CA THR A 170 -10.09 -1.53 -11.15
C THR A 170 -10.57 -2.67 -10.26
N SER A 171 -11.29 -3.63 -10.82
CA SER A 171 -11.62 -4.90 -10.15
C SER A 171 -10.57 -5.93 -10.54
N VAL A 172 -9.95 -6.56 -9.54
CA VAL A 172 -9.01 -7.67 -9.75
C VAL A 172 -9.61 -8.96 -9.21
N GLU A 173 -9.58 -10.00 -10.02
CA GLU A 173 -9.89 -11.36 -9.59
C GLU A 173 -8.61 -12.05 -9.16
N PHE A 174 -8.67 -12.70 -8.00
CA PHE A 174 -7.60 -13.52 -7.46
C PHE A 174 -8.08 -14.95 -7.31
N SER A 175 -7.14 -15.88 -7.52
CA SER A 175 -7.31 -17.27 -7.13
C SER A 175 -6.39 -17.64 -5.98
N ILE A 176 -6.77 -18.66 -5.22
CA ILE A 176 -5.96 -19.31 -4.19
C ILE A 176 -5.63 -20.70 -4.70
N GLU A 177 -4.35 -21.02 -4.83
CA GLU A 177 -3.92 -22.23 -5.52
C GLU A 177 -2.73 -22.90 -4.84
N GLY A 178 -2.53 -24.18 -5.16
CA GLY A 178 -1.39 -24.95 -4.70
C GLY A 178 -1.50 -25.44 -3.25
N ASP A 179 -0.51 -26.24 -2.88
CA ASP A 179 -0.27 -26.70 -1.52
C ASP A 179 1.25 -26.60 -1.25
N PRO A 180 1.71 -25.64 -0.44
CA PRO A 180 0.92 -24.68 0.35
C PRO A 180 0.19 -23.64 -0.50
N SER A 181 -0.96 -23.17 -0.02
CA SER A 181 -1.82 -22.23 -0.75
C SER A 181 -1.16 -20.87 -0.96
N VAL A 182 -1.26 -20.34 -2.18
CA VAL A 182 -0.74 -19.03 -2.60
C VAL A 182 -1.79 -18.23 -3.38
N VAL A 183 -1.88 -16.93 -3.11
CA VAL A 183 -2.76 -16.01 -3.82
C VAL A 183 -2.14 -15.58 -5.16
N ARG A 184 -2.89 -15.69 -6.25
CA ARG A 184 -2.50 -15.27 -7.60
C ARG A 184 -3.51 -14.27 -8.16
N ALA A 185 -3.02 -13.12 -8.62
CA ALA A 185 -3.84 -12.20 -9.41
C ALA A 185 -4.07 -12.80 -10.81
N ARG A 186 -5.31 -12.79 -11.30
CA ARG A 186 -5.72 -13.49 -12.53
C ARG A 186 -6.11 -12.55 -13.65
N SER A 187 -6.97 -11.60 -13.34
CA SER A 187 -7.50 -10.64 -14.30
C SER A 187 -7.72 -9.30 -13.60
N ALA A 188 -7.56 -8.22 -14.35
CA ALA A 188 -7.89 -6.88 -13.90
C ALA A 188 -8.78 -6.22 -14.95
N SER A 189 -9.85 -5.56 -14.51
CA SER A 189 -10.75 -4.82 -15.38
C SER A 189 -11.04 -3.46 -14.78
N THR A 190 -10.86 -2.41 -15.58
CA THR A 190 -11.06 -1.02 -15.14
C THR A 190 -12.32 -0.45 -15.74
N SER A 191 -13.16 0.15 -14.89
CA SER A 191 -14.40 0.82 -15.29
C SER A 191 -14.46 2.24 -14.73
N GLU A 192 -15.24 3.09 -15.41
CA GLU A 192 -15.58 4.41 -14.91
C GLU A 192 -16.56 4.29 -13.72
N THR A 193 -16.34 5.14 -12.73
CA THR A 193 -17.29 5.30 -11.64
C THR A 193 -18.45 6.13 -12.16
N THR A 194 -19.63 5.53 -12.29
CA THR A 194 -20.85 6.29 -12.60
C THR A 194 -21.11 7.31 -11.50
N MET A 195 -20.78 8.58 -11.79
CA MET A 195 -21.12 9.69 -10.92
C MET A 195 -22.63 9.91 -11.00
N ILE A 196 -23.38 9.41 -10.01
CA ILE A 196 -24.76 9.81 -9.81
C ILE A 196 -24.72 11.30 -9.45
N ARG A 197 -24.89 12.19 -10.43
CA ARG A 197 -25.16 13.61 -10.17
C ARG A 197 -26.47 13.65 -9.38
N ARG A 198 -26.37 14.05 -8.11
CA ARG A 198 -27.53 14.48 -7.32
C ARG A 198 -27.82 15.93 -7.61
#